data_AF-A0A2A2QNY3-F1
#
_entry.id   AF-A0A2A2QNY3-F1
#
_cell.length_a   1.000
_cell.length_b   1.000
_cell.length_c   1.000
_cell.angle_alpha   90.00
_cell.angle_beta   90.00
_cell.angle_gamma   90.00
#
_symmetry.space_group_name_H-M   'P 1'
#
loop_
_entity.id
_entity.type
_entity.pdbx_description
1 polymer ?
#
loop_
_entity_poly.entity_id
_entity_poly.type
_entity_poly.pdbx_seq_one_letter_code
_entity_poly.pdbx_strand_id
1 'polypeptide(L)'
;LGTIAACGGTWIELTDRTDTPIKPGDGVVFDAGENRDLEQGAKIWKIEGERIVFHRTFSGINFSRLKPGQTIYKTSDEKLESDIRRFWQTAKLREVKQALHLTATGKPGEPLCISSSFDVYCSEFDVRCSSSVSLQPADKHPLTAETLRAQLGRLGDTPYELASLDYQLQGGCHLPLSELNRLRRELVEALPKEEGRGRLARSPSSITVHDLLPSIDPNDLIHPVPQLSVLCRTLPQVEAALDRKVATIYCDFEDPRRYREAVLLNQSKINDHQSSIVNPPSIIFLATPRIMKPGETGYLKLIERAEPDGILLRNLAALDYYKDRSDLKKVGDFSLNVANPITAKLLKEAANLDTLTISYDLNIGQVLDLLAAAPPEWFELTLHQHMPMFHMEHCVFCTFLSSGTTWKDCGRPCESHVVHLRDRVGQLHRLTADVGCRNTLFNGRAQTGARFYQDIRTTGLSKFRVELLDEDDLGALRTITSYQDLLAGKTDALTLLDNVKAFEKLGVTEGTLR
;
A
#
# COMPACT_ATOMS: atom_id res chain seq x y z
N LEU A 1 5.97 2.93 32.08
CA LEU A 1 5.24 3.10 33.37
C LEU A 1 6.22 3.40 34.50
N GLY A 2 7.35 2.69 34.53
CA GLY A 2 8.44 2.89 35.47
C GLY A 2 9.32 1.64 35.49
N THR A 3 10.11 1.49 36.53
CA THR A 3 10.99 0.33 36.76
C THR A 3 10.53 -0.40 38.02
N ILE A 4 10.59 -1.73 38.04
CA ILE A 4 10.28 -2.49 39.26
C ILE A 4 11.28 -2.12 40.36
N ALA A 5 10.81 -1.55 41.46
CA ALA A 5 11.61 -1.27 42.65
C ALA A 5 11.64 -2.48 43.59
N ALA A 6 10.49 -3.11 43.78
CA ALA A 6 10.33 -4.29 44.60
C ALA A 6 9.25 -5.19 44.00
N CYS A 7 9.34 -6.50 44.25
CA CYS A 7 8.33 -7.46 43.85
C CYS A 7 8.25 -8.60 44.85
N GLY A 8 7.06 -9.16 45.04
CA GLY A 8 6.85 -10.27 45.97
C GLY A 8 5.52 -10.97 45.72
N GLY A 9 5.52 -12.30 45.77
CA GLY A 9 4.30 -13.09 45.56
C GLY A 9 3.64 -12.80 44.21
N THR A 10 2.60 -11.96 44.23
CA THR A 10 1.84 -11.54 43.04
C THR A 10 1.80 -10.03 42.84
N TRP A 11 2.67 -9.27 43.50
CA TRP A 11 2.69 -7.81 43.45
C TRP A 11 4.05 -7.26 43.06
N ILE A 12 4.04 -6.04 42.52
CA ILE A 12 5.22 -5.21 42.25
C ILE A 12 5.01 -3.80 42.79
N GLU A 13 6.09 -3.10 43.05
CA GLU A 13 6.17 -1.67 43.33
C GLU A 13 7.07 -1.03 42.27
N LEU A 14 6.74 0.18 41.83
CA LEU A 14 7.46 0.86 40.76
C LEU A 14 8.21 2.09 41.28
N THR A 15 9.44 2.27 40.81
CA THR A 15 10.22 3.52 40.87
C THR A 15 10.28 4.17 39.48
N ASP A 16 10.83 5.38 39.40
CA ASP A 16 11.06 6.13 38.16
C ASP A 16 9.79 6.25 37.32
N ARG A 17 8.69 6.54 38.02
CA ARG A 17 7.35 6.53 37.41
C ARG A 17 7.20 7.69 36.45
N THR A 18 6.63 7.39 35.29
CA THR A 18 6.14 8.39 34.35
C THR A 18 4.79 8.96 34.83
N ASP A 19 4.35 10.09 34.28
CA ASP A 19 3.01 10.67 34.53
C ASP A 19 1.85 9.85 33.95
N THR A 20 2.13 8.68 33.35
CA THR A 20 1.10 7.80 32.79
C THR A 20 0.29 7.15 33.91
N PRO A 21 -1.05 7.36 33.96
CA PRO A 21 -1.89 6.77 34.99
C PRO A 21 -2.00 5.25 34.82
N ILE A 22 -2.08 4.56 35.96
CA ILE A 22 -2.21 3.09 36.05
C ILE A 22 -3.48 2.78 36.84
N LYS A 23 -4.32 1.90 36.32
CA LYS A 23 -5.55 1.46 36.99
C LYS A 23 -5.77 -0.06 36.85
N PRO A 24 -6.60 -0.67 37.71
CA PRO A 24 -7.04 -2.05 37.51
C PRO A 24 -7.65 -2.24 36.11
N GLY A 25 -7.32 -3.37 35.47
CA GLY A 25 -7.72 -3.71 34.11
C GLY A 25 -6.72 -3.31 33.02
N ASP A 26 -5.81 -2.37 33.28
CA ASP A 26 -4.77 -1.99 32.32
C ASP A 26 -3.84 -3.17 32.02
N GLY A 27 -3.51 -3.34 30.73
CA GLY A 27 -2.51 -4.31 30.30
C GLY A 27 -1.10 -3.77 30.47
N VAL A 28 -0.19 -4.61 30.95
CA VAL A 28 1.23 -4.30 31.08
C VAL A 28 2.10 -5.42 30.54
N VAL A 29 3.31 -5.07 30.11
CA VAL A 29 4.38 -6.02 29.74
C VAL A 29 5.66 -5.69 30.50
N PHE A 30 6.40 -6.73 30.87
CA PHE A 30 7.66 -6.66 31.60
C PHE A 30 8.83 -6.87 30.65
N ASP A 31 9.70 -5.88 30.54
CA ASP A 31 10.95 -5.96 29.81
C ASP A 31 12.04 -6.49 30.73
N ALA A 32 12.41 -7.74 30.48
CA ALA A 32 13.46 -8.45 31.21
C ALA A 32 14.86 -8.26 30.58
N GLY A 33 15.00 -7.47 29.50
CA GLY A 33 16.24 -7.36 28.73
C GLY A 33 16.60 -8.63 27.97
N GLU A 34 15.62 -9.52 27.76
CA GLU A 34 15.75 -10.83 27.12
C GLU A 34 15.18 -10.80 25.69
N ASN A 35 15.14 -11.95 25.01
CA ASN A 35 14.41 -12.08 23.74
C ASN A 35 12.94 -11.65 23.94
N ARG A 36 12.46 -10.72 23.10
CA ARG A 36 11.09 -10.18 23.13
C ARG A 36 10.01 -11.26 23.05
N ASP A 37 10.27 -12.39 22.38
CA ASP A 37 9.33 -13.52 22.31
C ASP A 37 9.05 -14.19 23.68
N LEU A 38 9.89 -13.90 24.69
CA LEU A 38 9.79 -14.44 26.05
C LEU A 38 9.26 -13.40 27.05
N GLU A 39 8.94 -12.20 26.60
CA GLU A 39 8.33 -11.15 27.44
C GLU A 39 6.98 -11.62 27.97
N GLN A 40 6.70 -11.22 29.20
CA GLN A 40 5.47 -11.59 29.89
C GLN A 40 4.63 -10.34 30.06
N GLY A 41 3.32 -10.47 29.85
CA GLY A 41 2.39 -9.41 30.11
C GLY A 41 1.12 -9.93 30.77
N ALA A 42 0.44 -9.06 31.50
CA ALA A 42 -0.86 -9.37 32.09
C ALA A 42 -1.67 -8.10 32.30
N LYS A 43 -2.95 -8.30 32.63
CA LYS A 43 -3.78 -7.22 33.17
C LYS A 43 -3.52 -7.03 34.66
N ILE A 44 -3.46 -5.77 35.09
CA ILE A 44 -3.43 -5.40 36.50
C ILE A 44 -4.75 -5.81 37.13
N TRP A 45 -4.69 -6.62 38.20
CA TRP A 45 -5.88 -7.10 38.87
C TRP A 45 -6.44 -6.05 39.85
N LYS A 46 -5.56 -5.50 40.69
CA LYS A 46 -5.89 -4.41 41.63
C LYS A 46 -4.64 -3.63 42.01
N ILE A 47 -4.84 -2.47 42.62
CA ILE A 47 -3.76 -1.64 43.17
C ILE A 47 -4.05 -1.45 44.67
N GLU A 48 -3.08 -1.79 45.52
CA GLU A 48 -3.17 -1.72 46.98
C GLU A 48 -2.05 -0.82 47.53
N GLY A 49 -2.37 0.46 47.77
CA GLY A 49 -1.35 1.46 48.08
C GLY A 49 -0.41 1.66 46.88
N GLU A 50 0.88 1.45 47.09
CA GLU A 50 1.90 1.51 46.02
C GLU A 50 2.06 0.19 45.25
N ARG A 51 1.41 -0.88 45.71
CA ARG A 51 1.54 -2.22 45.13
C ARG A 51 0.58 -2.41 43.98
N ILE A 52 1.12 -2.76 42.82
CA ILE A 52 0.38 -3.24 41.67
C ILE A 52 0.29 -4.76 41.78
N VAL A 53 -0.93 -5.28 41.88
CA VAL A 53 -1.18 -6.70 42.16
C VAL A 53 -1.75 -7.37 40.91
N PHE A 54 -1.23 -8.54 40.59
CA PHE A 54 -1.67 -9.40 39.50
C PHE A 54 -2.39 -10.64 40.06
N HIS A 55 -3.28 -11.21 39.25
CA HIS A 55 -3.98 -12.42 39.64
C HIS A 55 -3.01 -13.61 39.61
N ARG A 56 -2.93 -14.41 40.69
CA ARG A 56 -2.00 -15.56 40.77
C ARG A 56 -2.17 -16.56 39.62
N THR A 57 -3.40 -16.98 39.35
CA THR A 57 -3.72 -18.03 38.36
C THR A 57 -3.94 -17.49 36.96
N PHE A 58 -4.76 -16.44 36.80
CA PHE A 58 -5.19 -15.95 35.48
C PHE A 58 -4.28 -14.90 34.84
N SER A 59 -3.23 -14.42 35.52
CA SER A 59 -2.30 -13.47 34.88
C SER A 59 -1.39 -14.13 33.85
N GLY A 60 -1.15 -15.44 33.95
CA GLY A 60 -0.13 -16.13 33.13
C GLY A 60 1.31 -15.72 33.44
N ILE A 61 1.56 -14.87 34.45
CA ILE A 61 2.89 -14.42 34.82
C ILE A 61 3.61 -15.51 35.61
N ASN A 62 4.81 -15.88 35.16
CA ASN A 62 5.78 -16.56 35.99
C ASN A 62 6.47 -15.54 36.91
N PHE A 63 5.93 -15.39 38.12
CA PHE A 63 6.40 -14.42 39.11
C PHE A 63 7.87 -14.62 39.54
N SER A 64 8.43 -15.82 39.36
CA SER A 64 9.86 -16.07 39.67
C SER A 64 10.82 -15.33 38.73
N ARG A 65 10.32 -14.89 37.55
CA ARG A 65 11.08 -14.09 36.57
C ARG A 65 10.98 -12.59 36.81
N LEU A 66 10.09 -12.13 37.68
CA LEU A 66 10.01 -10.70 38.01
C LEU A 66 11.13 -10.33 38.97
N LYS A 67 11.87 -9.27 38.63
CA LYS A 67 13.01 -8.80 39.41
C LYS A 67 13.02 -7.28 39.48
N PRO A 68 13.50 -6.69 40.59
CA PRO A 68 13.84 -5.28 40.62
C PRO A 68 14.77 -4.89 39.47
N GLY A 69 14.57 -3.70 38.90
CA GLY A 69 15.32 -3.19 37.75
C GLY A 69 14.66 -3.44 36.38
N GLN A 70 13.62 -4.28 36.28
CA GLN A 70 12.91 -4.50 35.02
C GLN A 70 12.00 -3.33 34.68
N THR A 71 11.97 -2.95 33.40
CA THR A 71 11.10 -1.86 32.92
C THR A 71 9.70 -2.40 32.64
N ILE A 72 8.68 -1.63 33.00
CA ILE A 72 7.28 -1.97 32.74
C ILE A 72 6.65 -1.00 31.75
N TYR A 73 6.03 -1.54 30.71
CA TYR A 73 5.31 -0.79 29.69
C TYR A 73 3.81 -1.04 29.79
N LYS A 74 3.01 -0.02 29.50
CA LYS A 74 1.56 -0.13 29.40
C LYS A 74 1.21 -0.56 27.98
N THR A 75 0.49 -1.66 27.83
CA THR A 75 0.13 -2.25 26.52
C THR A 75 -1.33 -2.06 26.18
N SER A 76 -2.20 -1.86 27.17
CA SER A 76 -3.60 -1.52 26.92
C SER A 76 -4.21 -0.68 28.04
N ASP A 77 -5.23 0.10 27.67
CA ASP A 77 -6.04 0.90 28.58
C ASP A 77 -7.52 0.68 28.23
N GLU A 78 -8.19 -0.18 28.99
CA GLU A 78 -9.55 -0.62 28.69
C GLU A 78 -10.57 0.53 28.74
N LYS A 79 -10.34 1.53 29.60
CA LYS A 79 -11.20 2.71 29.67
C LYS A 79 -11.00 3.58 28.44
N LEU A 80 -9.75 3.84 28.04
CA LEU A 80 -9.46 4.59 26.82
C LEU A 80 -10.04 3.90 25.59
N GLU A 81 -9.87 2.58 25.46
CA GLU A 81 -10.45 1.81 24.35
C GLU A 81 -11.98 1.90 24.33
N SER A 82 -12.62 1.76 25.49
CA SER A 82 -14.08 1.90 25.64
C SER A 82 -14.55 3.32 25.32
N ASP A 83 -13.83 4.33 25.79
CA ASP A 83 -14.12 5.74 25.54
C ASP A 83 -13.93 6.09 24.06
N ILE A 84 -12.89 5.56 23.40
CA ILE A 84 -12.67 5.70 21.95
C ILE A 84 -13.80 5.01 21.18
N ARG A 85 -14.18 3.78 21.52
CA ARG A 85 -15.29 3.07 20.87
C ARG A 85 -16.61 3.82 21.02
N ARG A 86 -16.91 4.29 22.23
CA ARG A 86 -18.11 5.09 22.51
C ARG A 86 -18.08 6.39 21.74
N PHE A 87 -16.93 7.09 21.74
CA PHE A 87 -16.72 8.30 20.97
C PHE A 87 -17.05 8.04 19.51
N TRP A 88 -16.50 7.01 18.85
CA TRP A 88 -16.80 6.73 17.45
C TRP A 88 -18.26 6.37 17.18
N GLN A 89 -18.95 5.74 18.12
CA GLN A 89 -20.38 5.43 17.99
C GLN A 89 -21.30 6.64 18.17
N THR A 90 -20.90 7.60 19.01
CA THR A 90 -21.73 8.78 19.35
C THR A 90 -21.21 10.08 18.73
N ALA A 91 -20.05 10.05 18.09
CA ALA A 91 -19.42 11.20 17.47
C ALA A 91 -20.29 11.69 16.33
N LYS A 92 -21.06 12.73 16.64
CA LYS A 92 -21.46 13.71 15.63
C LYS A 92 -20.23 14.56 15.37
N LEU A 93 -19.37 14.10 14.45
CA LEU A 93 -18.26 14.91 13.96
C LEU A 93 -18.88 16.19 13.40
N ARG A 94 -18.68 17.30 14.11
CA ARG A 94 -19.14 18.60 13.62
C ARG A 94 -18.25 18.93 12.43
N GLU A 95 -18.86 19.00 11.25
CA GLU A 95 -18.16 19.54 10.09
C GLU A 95 -17.60 20.90 10.45
N VAL A 96 -16.29 21.08 10.23
CA VAL A 96 -15.65 22.39 10.38
C VAL A 96 -16.12 23.22 9.20
N LYS A 97 -17.12 24.07 9.45
CA LYS A 97 -17.65 25.00 8.45
C LYS A 97 -16.83 26.28 8.44
N GLN A 98 -16.63 26.83 7.26
CA GLN A 98 -15.95 28.10 7.05
C GLN A 98 -16.89 29.26 7.39
N ALA A 99 -16.37 30.25 8.12
CA ALA A 99 -17.08 31.46 8.48
C ALA A 99 -17.35 32.34 7.25
N LEU A 100 -18.64 32.59 6.98
CA LEU A 100 -19.12 33.46 5.92
C LEU A 100 -19.47 34.84 6.50
N HIS A 101 -18.88 35.90 5.94
CA HIS A 101 -19.10 37.29 6.35
C HIS A 101 -19.75 38.06 5.19
N LEU A 102 -21.04 38.36 5.30
CA LEU A 102 -21.82 38.98 4.24
C LEU A 102 -22.04 40.47 4.49
N THR A 103 -22.12 41.27 3.42
CA THR A 103 -22.62 42.65 3.46
C THR A 103 -23.86 42.76 2.58
N ALA A 104 -24.95 43.30 3.11
CA ALA A 104 -26.20 43.52 2.38
C ALA A 104 -26.45 45.03 2.20
N THR A 105 -26.51 45.48 0.95
CA THR A 105 -26.69 46.89 0.57
C THR A 105 -27.89 47.08 -0.37
N GLY A 106 -28.53 48.25 -0.31
CA GLY A 106 -29.66 48.60 -1.16
C GLY A 106 -30.59 49.65 -0.54
N LYS A 107 -31.43 50.26 -1.38
CA LYS A 107 -32.47 51.23 -1.00
C LYS A 107 -33.73 51.03 -1.87
N PRO A 108 -34.90 51.59 -1.50
CA PRO A 108 -36.10 51.48 -2.31
C PRO A 108 -35.86 51.93 -3.76
N GLY A 109 -36.28 51.10 -4.72
CA GLY A 109 -36.06 51.31 -6.15
C GLY A 109 -34.82 50.61 -6.72
N GLU A 110 -33.86 50.21 -5.89
CA GLU A 110 -32.64 49.50 -6.30
C GLU A 110 -32.69 48.00 -5.94
N PRO A 111 -31.95 47.12 -6.64
CA PRO A 111 -31.83 45.73 -6.25
C PRO A 111 -31.11 45.58 -4.91
N LEU A 112 -31.43 44.52 -4.18
CA LEU A 112 -30.66 44.07 -3.03
C LEU A 112 -29.34 43.47 -3.52
N CYS A 113 -28.22 44.04 -3.10
CA CYS A 113 -26.90 43.49 -3.38
C CYS A 113 -26.34 42.80 -2.13
N ILE A 114 -25.94 41.54 -2.28
CA ILE A 114 -25.22 40.77 -1.26
C ILE A 114 -23.81 40.60 -1.77
N SER A 115 -22.84 41.12 -1.03
CA SER A 115 -21.43 40.91 -1.29
C SER A 115 -20.79 40.13 -0.18
N SER A 116 -19.70 39.46 -0.52
CA SER A 116 -18.91 38.72 0.43
C SER A 116 -17.44 38.85 0.10
N SER A 117 -16.68 39.35 1.07
CA SER A 117 -15.22 39.39 1.03
C SER A 117 -14.70 38.39 2.05
N PHE A 118 -14.02 37.35 1.59
CA PHE A 118 -13.22 36.49 2.46
C PHE A 118 -11.84 36.30 1.88
N ASP A 119 -10.88 36.21 2.79
CA ASP A 119 -9.54 35.77 2.51
C ASP A 119 -9.56 34.24 2.39
N VAL A 120 -9.85 33.75 1.19
CA VAL A 120 -9.81 32.32 0.87
C VAL A 120 -8.46 32.05 0.23
N TYR A 121 -7.56 31.43 0.99
CA TYR A 121 -6.23 31.01 0.51
C TYR A 121 -5.36 32.15 -0.06
N CYS A 122 -5.32 33.32 0.59
CA CYS A 122 -4.53 34.48 0.14
C CYS A 122 -4.91 34.97 -1.27
N SER A 123 -6.14 34.70 -1.69
CA SER A 123 -6.76 35.24 -2.91
C SER A 123 -8.00 36.02 -2.49
N GLU A 124 -8.05 37.32 -2.81
CA GLU A 124 -9.24 38.13 -2.60
C GLU A 124 -10.35 37.63 -3.53
N PHE A 125 -11.32 36.90 -2.97
CA PHE A 125 -12.55 36.57 -3.67
C PHE A 125 -13.64 37.58 -3.29
N ASP A 126 -14.12 38.33 -4.28
CA ASP A 126 -15.28 39.21 -4.16
C ASP A 126 -16.47 38.56 -4.89
N VAL A 127 -17.35 37.92 -4.13
CA VAL A 127 -18.60 37.35 -4.66
C VAL A 127 -19.71 38.36 -4.45
N ARG A 128 -20.39 38.73 -5.54
CA ARG A 128 -21.54 39.65 -5.50
C ARG A 128 -22.75 39.05 -6.22
N CYS A 129 -23.90 39.07 -5.55
CA CYS A 129 -25.18 38.62 -6.11
C CYS A 129 -26.22 39.73 -5.93
N SER A 130 -27.08 39.94 -6.91
CA SER A 130 -28.11 40.99 -6.88
C SER A 130 -29.51 40.42 -7.13
N SER A 131 -30.52 40.98 -6.46
CA SER A 131 -31.91 40.59 -6.71
C SER A 131 -32.33 40.96 -8.14
N SER A 132 -33.18 40.14 -8.73
CA SER A 132 -33.77 40.33 -10.06
C SER A 132 -34.89 41.37 -10.05
N VAL A 133 -35.42 41.67 -8.85
CA VAL A 133 -36.46 42.69 -8.61
C VAL A 133 -35.91 43.76 -7.67
N SER A 134 -36.33 45.01 -7.86
CA SER A 134 -35.98 46.12 -6.99
C SER A 134 -36.66 46.04 -5.63
N LEU A 135 -35.96 46.48 -4.58
CA LEU A 135 -36.49 46.67 -3.23
C LEU A 135 -37.67 47.63 -3.27
N GLN A 136 -38.80 47.21 -2.70
CA GLN A 136 -40.00 48.05 -2.59
C GLN A 136 -40.00 48.83 -1.27
N PRO A 137 -40.54 50.06 -1.21
CA PRO A 137 -40.74 50.75 0.05
C PRO A 137 -41.72 49.98 0.94
N ALA A 138 -41.41 49.89 2.22
CA ALA A 138 -42.12 49.02 3.17
C ALA A 138 -42.44 49.74 4.48
N ASP A 139 -43.69 50.16 4.65
CA ASP A 139 -44.19 50.76 5.90
C ASP A 139 -44.68 49.70 6.90
N LYS A 140 -45.11 48.53 6.41
CA LYS A 140 -45.54 47.37 7.21
C LYS A 140 -44.66 46.18 6.89
N HIS A 141 -43.93 45.68 7.90
CA HIS A 141 -42.96 44.57 7.81
C HIS A 141 -41.75 44.83 6.91
N PRO A 142 -40.87 45.79 7.27
CA PRO A 142 -39.60 45.98 6.57
C PRO A 142 -38.69 44.77 6.74
N LEU A 143 -37.79 44.57 5.77
CA LEU A 143 -36.77 43.53 5.76
C LEU A 143 -35.72 43.86 6.83
N THR A 144 -35.79 43.18 7.98
CA THR A 144 -34.87 43.44 9.10
C THR A 144 -33.56 42.66 8.97
N ALA A 145 -32.54 43.07 9.72
CA ALA A 145 -31.27 42.35 9.81
C ALA A 145 -31.45 40.90 10.29
N GLU A 146 -32.36 40.65 11.24
CA GLU A 146 -32.69 39.31 11.74
C GLU A 146 -33.32 38.46 10.63
N THR A 147 -34.22 39.05 9.84
CA THR A 147 -34.89 38.36 8.72
C THR A 147 -33.88 37.96 7.65
N LEU A 148 -32.97 38.87 7.28
CA LEU A 148 -31.89 38.56 6.33
C LEU A 148 -30.94 37.50 6.88
N ARG A 149 -30.50 37.61 8.12
CA ARG A 149 -29.63 36.61 8.76
C ARG A 149 -30.29 35.23 8.80
N ALA A 150 -31.58 35.17 9.13
CA ALA A 150 -32.32 33.91 9.20
C ALA A 150 -32.55 33.26 7.83
N GLN A 151 -32.69 34.04 6.76
CA GLN A 151 -32.84 33.49 5.41
C GLN A 151 -31.49 33.13 4.80
N LEU A 152 -30.51 34.02 4.82
CA LEU A 152 -29.18 33.81 4.23
C LEU A 152 -28.35 32.79 5.02
N GLY A 153 -28.58 32.64 6.32
CA GLY A 153 -27.89 31.67 7.18
C GLY A 153 -28.31 30.21 6.97
N ARG A 154 -29.34 29.94 6.15
CA ARG A 154 -29.80 28.58 5.82
C ARG A 154 -28.89 27.93 4.76
N LEU A 155 -27.64 27.69 5.12
CA LEU A 155 -26.61 27.21 4.21
C LEU A 155 -26.57 25.67 4.07
N GLY A 156 -27.42 24.92 4.79
CA GLY A 156 -27.61 23.47 4.59
C GLY A 156 -26.31 22.67 4.71
N ASP A 157 -26.09 21.74 3.77
CA ASP A 157 -24.92 20.84 3.70
C ASP A 157 -23.69 21.48 3.02
N THR A 158 -23.70 22.81 2.83
CA THR A 158 -22.51 23.50 2.32
C THR A 158 -21.43 23.56 3.39
N PRO A 159 -20.14 23.68 3.00
CA PRO A 159 -19.03 23.81 3.94
C PRO A 159 -18.99 25.18 4.64
N TYR A 160 -20.05 26.00 4.56
CA TYR A 160 -20.08 27.37 5.07
C TYR A 160 -21.11 27.54 6.20
N GLU A 161 -20.78 28.39 7.17
CA GLU A 161 -21.71 28.88 8.20
C GLU A 161 -21.72 30.42 8.22
N LEU A 162 -22.90 31.04 8.37
CA LEU A 162 -23.01 32.50 8.42
C LEU A 162 -22.49 33.05 9.76
N ALA A 163 -21.27 33.59 9.75
CA ALA A 163 -20.63 34.17 10.92
C ALA A 163 -21.17 35.59 11.20
N SER A 164 -21.08 36.49 10.21
CA SER A 164 -21.61 37.86 10.32
C SER A 164 -22.39 38.30 9.09
N LEU A 165 -23.31 39.24 9.31
CA LEU A 165 -24.03 39.97 8.28
C LEU A 165 -23.94 41.45 8.63
N ASP A 166 -23.26 42.22 7.80
CA ASP A 166 -23.28 43.68 7.84
C ASP A 166 -24.52 44.18 7.08
N TYR A 167 -25.40 44.87 7.81
CA TYR A 167 -26.69 45.32 7.31
C TYR A 167 -26.60 46.82 6.97
N GLN A 168 -26.60 47.13 5.67
CA GLN A 168 -26.43 48.49 5.15
C GLN A 168 -27.60 48.91 4.23
N LEU A 169 -28.81 48.42 4.51
CA LEU A 169 -30.00 48.87 3.78
C LEU A 169 -30.47 50.24 4.27
N GLN A 170 -30.86 51.11 3.33
CA GLN A 170 -31.35 52.46 3.63
C GLN A 170 -32.87 52.53 3.47
N GLY A 171 -33.57 52.96 4.52
CA GLY A 171 -35.05 53.06 4.53
C GLY A 171 -35.77 51.72 4.70
N GLY A 172 -37.10 51.76 4.79
CA GLY A 172 -37.93 50.56 4.90
C GLY A 172 -38.00 49.83 3.56
N CYS A 173 -37.34 48.68 3.44
CA CYS A 173 -37.28 47.88 2.21
C CYS A 173 -38.10 46.60 2.35
N HIS A 174 -38.76 46.17 1.28
CA HIS A 174 -39.44 44.88 1.17
C HIS A 174 -38.89 44.09 -0.01
N LEU A 175 -38.62 42.81 0.22
CA LEU A 175 -38.26 41.83 -0.80
C LEU A 175 -38.98 40.50 -0.51
N PRO A 176 -39.58 39.84 -1.52
CA PRO A 176 -40.19 38.54 -1.34
C PRO A 176 -39.20 37.49 -0.81
N LEU A 177 -39.64 36.63 0.10
CA LEU A 177 -38.81 35.55 0.66
C LEU A 177 -38.34 34.55 -0.42
N SER A 178 -39.13 34.36 -1.48
CA SER A 178 -38.74 33.54 -2.64
C SER A 178 -37.48 34.09 -3.32
N GLU A 179 -37.34 35.41 -3.39
CA GLU A 179 -36.19 36.07 -4.01
C GLU A 179 -34.95 35.99 -3.12
N LEU A 180 -35.12 36.11 -1.79
CA LEU A 180 -34.02 35.86 -0.84
C LEU A 180 -33.50 34.42 -0.93
N ASN A 181 -34.40 33.45 -1.13
CA ASN A 181 -34.01 32.06 -1.33
C ASN A 181 -33.26 31.83 -2.64
N ARG A 182 -33.64 32.53 -3.72
CA ARG A 182 -32.93 32.51 -5.01
C ARG A 182 -31.52 33.08 -4.85
N LEU A 183 -31.41 34.28 -4.26
CA LEU A 183 -30.14 34.94 -3.99
C LEU A 183 -29.18 34.09 -3.14
N ARG A 184 -29.71 33.43 -2.10
CA ARG A 184 -28.91 32.51 -1.28
C ARG A 184 -28.35 31.34 -2.10
N ARG A 185 -29.14 30.76 -3.00
CA ARG A 185 -28.68 29.65 -3.86
C ARG A 185 -27.60 30.12 -4.83
N GLU A 186 -27.81 31.28 -5.44
CA GLU A 186 -26.85 31.91 -6.35
C GLU A 186 -25.52 32.24 -5.64
N LEU A 187 -25.60 32.78 -4.43
CA LEU A 187 -24.43 33.01 -3.57
C LEU A 187 -23.68 31.70 -3.30
N VAL A 188 -24.38 30.64 -2.88
CA VAL A 188 -23.76 29.33 -2.61
C VAL A 188 -23.13 28.71 -3.85
N GLU A 189 -23.74 28.86 -5.03
CA GLU A 189 -23.17 28.35 -6.29
C GLU A 189 -21.92 29.11 -6.72
N ALA A 190 -21.85 30.41 -6.42
CA ALA A 190 -20.69 31.26 -6.70
C ALA A 190 -19.56 31.09 -5.68
N LEU A 191 -19.82 30.49 -4.51
CA LEU A 191 -18.78 30.19 -3.53
C LEU A 191 -17.86 29.07 -4.04
N PRO A 192 -16.55 29.13 -3.75
CA PRO A 192 -15.62 28.05 -4.05
C PRO A 192 -16.13 26.72 -3.48
N LYS A 193 -16.09 25.67 -4.31
CA LYS A 193 -16.52 24.32 -3.92
C LYS A 193 -15.41 23.49 -3.28
N GLU A 194 -14.21 24.05 -3.10
CA GLU A 194 -13.10 23.31 -2.52
C GLU A 194 -13.39 22.92 -1.06
N GLU A 195 -13.11 21.65 -0.74
CA GLU A 195 -13.33 21.07 0.57
C GLU A 195 -12.67 21.92 1.66
N GLY A 196 -13.51 22.49 2.53
CA GLY A 196 -13.14 23.19 3.74
C GLY A 196 -12.30 22.31 4.67
N ARG A 197 -11.02 22.16 4.37
CA ARG A 197 -10.01 21.71 5.30
C ARG A 197 -9.39 22.98 5.84
N GLY A 198 -9.88 23.43 6.99
CA GLY A 198 -9.11 24.35 7.84
C GLY A 198 -7.72 23.74 8.01
N ARG A 199 -6.74 24.22 7.24
CA ARG A 199 -5.36 23.83 7.42
C ARG A 199 -4.99 24.38 8.79
N LEU A 200 -4.91 23.49 9.79
CA LEU A 200 -4.01 23.72 10.93
C LEU A 200 -2.74 24.33 10.35
N ALA A 201 -2.27 25.46 10.91
CA ALA A 201 -1.06 26.12 10.43
C ALA A 201 0.08 25.09 10.40
N ARG A 202 0.31 24.49 9.24
CA ARG A 202 1.37 23.51 9.05
C ARG A 202 2.64 24.33 8.98
N SER A 203 3.63 23.95 9.78
CA SER A 203 4.97 24.49 9.61
C SER A 203 5.34 24.35 8.14
N PRO A 204 5.70 25.44 7.44
CA PRO A 204 6.04 25.35 6.04
C PRO A 204 7.24 24.43 5.89
N SER A 205 7.08 23.37 5.10
CA SER A 205 8.20 22.53 4.67
C SER A 205 8.94 23.26 3.56
N SER A 206 10.26 23.32 3.62
CA SER A 206 11.09 23.76 2.50
C SER A 206 11.11 22.74 1.36
N ILE A 207 10.77 21.49 1.64
CA ILE A 207 10.68 20.39 0.68
C ILE A 207 9.27 20.37 0.08
N THR A 208 9.21 20.43 -1.24
CA THR A 208 7.99 20.29 -2.04
C THR A 208 7.80 18.85 -2.50
N VAL A 209 6.61 18.51 -3.00
CA VAL A 209 6.35 17.19 -3.60
C VAL A 209 7.24 16.97 -4.82
N HIS A 210 7.52 18.03 -5.60
CA HIS A 210 8.38 17.96 -6.78
C HIS A 210 9.80 17.48 -6.43
N ASP A 211 10.32 17.89 -5.26
CA ASP A 211 11.66 17.47 -4.80
C ASP A 211 11.73 15.96 -4.48
N LEU A 212 10.59 15.36 -4.13
CA LEU A 212 10.47 13.94 -3.81
C LEU A 212 10.27 13.07 -5.05
N LEU A 213 9.81 13.65 -6.16
CA LEU A 213 9.59 12.93 -7.41
C LEU A 213 10.91 12.64 -8.14
N PRO A 214 10.96 11.57 -8.94
CA PRO A 214 12.08 11.33 -9.84
C PRO A 214 12.10 12.40 -10.94
N SER A 215 13.31 12.72 -11.43
CA SER A 215 13.45 13.57 -12.60
C SER A 215 13.10 12.77 -13.85
N ILE A 216 12.34 13.38 -14.76
CA ILE A 216 11.94 12.78 -16.03
C ILE A 216 12.51 13.69 -17.13
N ASP A 217 13.31 13.14 -18.04
CA ASP A 217 13.69 13.88 -19.25
C ASP A 217 12.59 13.67 -20.30
N PRO A 218 11.85 14.71 -20.70
CA PRO A 218 10.79 14.59 -21.69
C PRO A 218 11.31 14.20 -23.09
N ASN A 219 12.61 14.31 -23.37
CA ASN A 219 13.20 13.90 -24.64
C ASN A 219 13.63 12.42 -24.68
N ASP A 220 13.62 11.72 -23.55
CA ASP A 220 14.04 10.32 -23.44
C ASP A 220 12.92 9.30 -23.74
N LEU A 221 11.82 9.74 -24.38
CA LEU A 221 10.78 8.85 -24.90
C LEU A 221 11.28 8.07 -26.13
N ILE A 222 12.28 7.24 -25.91
CA ILE A 222 12.67 6.16 -26.82
C ILE A 222 11.64 5.06 -26.60
N HIS A 223 11.00 4.57 -27.67
CA HIS A 223 10.23 3.33 -27.61
C HIS A 223 11.19 2.16 -27.80
N PRO A 224 11.72 1.55 -26.73
CA PRO A 224 12.68 0.46 -26.87
C PRO A 224 11.93 -0.77 -27.40
N VAL A 225 12.66 -1.70 -28.02
CA VAL A 225 12.11 -3.01 -28.38
C VAL A 225 11.60 -3.66 -27.09
N PRO A 226 10.35 -4.16 -27.06
CA PRO A 226 9.80 -4.81 -25.88
C PRO A 226 10.60 -6.07 -25.54
N GLN A 227 10.87 -6.27 -24.26
CA GLN A 227 11.65 -7.36 -23.70
C GLN A 227 10.76 -8.20 -22.80
N LEU A 228 10.88 -9.52 -22.95
CA LEU A 228 10.21 -10.48 -22.09
C LEU A 228 11.21 -11.05 -21.09
N SER A 229 10.84 -11.02 -19.82
CA SER A 229 11.46 -11.80 -18.75
C SER A 229 10.51 -12.88 -18.27
N VAL A 230 11.05 -13.98 -17.76
CA VAL A 230 10.25 -15.11 -17.27
C VAL A 230 10.72 -15.51 -15.87
N LEU A 231 9.79 -15.62 -14.93
CA LEU A 231 10.04 -16.19 -13.62
C LEU A 231 9.67 -17.67 -13.63
N CYS A 232 10.65 -18.51 -13.33
CA CYS A 232 10.56 -19.96 -13.32
C CYS A 232 10.72 -20.49 -11.89
N ARG A 233 9.90 -21.48 -11.53
CA ARG A 233 9.89 -22.14 -10.22
C ARG A 233 10.45 -23.57 -10.27
N THR A 234 10.72 -24.08 -11.46
CA THR A 234 11.32 -25.40 -11.69
C THR A 234 12.43 -25.34 -12.74
N LEU A 235 13.36 -26.30 -12.73
CA LEU A 235 14.40 -26.41 -13.75
C LEU A 235 13.85 -26.65 -15.17
N PRO A 236 12.81 -27.49 -15.38
CA PRO A 236 12.23 -27.63 -16.71
C PRO A 236 11.64 -26.32 -17.27
N GLN A 237 11.07 -25.46 -16.41
CA GLN A 237 10.64 -24.12 -16.81
C GLN A 237 11.83 -23.22 -17.20
N VAL A 238 12.97 -23.33 -16.50
CA VAL A 238 14.21 -22.62 -16.89
C VAL A 238 14.69 -23.11 -18.26
N GLU A 239 14.71 -24.42 -18.51
CA GLU A 239 15.08 -24.98 -19.80
C GLU A 239 14.16 -24.49 -20.94
N ALA A 240 12.84 -24.49 -20.71
CA ALA A 240 11.87 -23.95 -21.66
C ALA A 240 12.13 -22.47 -21.99
N ALA A 241 12.48 -21.66 -20.99
CA ALA A 241 12.81 -20.24 -21.19
C ALA A 241 14.13 -20.04 -21.96
N LEU A 242 15.15 -20.87 -21.69
CA LEU A 242 16.42 -20.88 -22.43
C LEU A 242 16.22 -21.29 -23.89
N ASP A 243 15.44 -22.34 -24.14
CA ASP A 243 15.12 -22.81 -25.50
C ASP A 243 14.35 -21.76 -26.31
N ARG A 244 13.54 -20.93 -25.63
CA ARG A 244 12.84 -19.78 -26.23
C ARG A 244 13.67 -18.50 -26.26
N LYS A 245 14.94 -18.56 -25.85
CA LYS A 245 15.89 -17.43 -25.88
C LYS A 245 15.38 -16.21 -25.12
N VAL A 246 14.74 -16.43 -23.99
CA VAL A 246 14.32 -15.36 -23.08
C VAL A 246 15.56 -14.66 -22.53
N ALA A 247 15.63 -13.34 -22.63
CA ALA A 247 16.83 -12.57 -22.27
C ALA A 247 17.09 -12.58 -20.75
N THR A 248 16.04 -12.52 -19.94
CA THR A 248 16.13 -12.46 -18.48
C THR A 248 15.27 -13.56 -17.87
N ILE A 249 15.88 -14.44 -17.08
CA ILE A 249 15.19 -15.53 -16.39
C ILE A 249 15.37 -15.34 -14.88
N TYR A 250 14.26 -15.22 -14.16
CA TYR A 250 14.24 -15.21 -12.70
C TYR A 250 13.98 -16.62 -12.18
N CYS A 251 14.78 -17.10 -11.24
CA CYS A 251 14.57 -18.39 -10.58
C CYS A 251 14.04 -18.17 -9.15
N ASP A 252 12.89 -18.76 -8.84
CA ASP A 252 12.24 -18.74 -7.52
C ASP A 252 12.00 -20.17 -7.05
N PHE A 253 13.08 -20.81 -6.58
CA PHE A 253 13.05 -22.22 -6.16
C PHE A 253 12.81 -22.32 -4.66
N GLU A 254 12.02 -23.32 -4.25
CA GLU A 254 11.76 -23.62 -2.84
C GLU A 254 13.06 -23.92 -2.06
N ASP A 255 14.03 -24.56 -2.73
CA ASP A 255 15.36 -24.87 -2.21
C ASP A 255 16.46 -24.06 -2.91
N PRO A 256 17.05 -23.04 -2.25
CA PRO A 256 18.12 -22.21 -2.82
C PRO A 256 19.38 -22.99 -3.22
N ARG A 257 19.60 -24.20 -2.69
CA ARG A 257 20.75 -25.04 -3.10
C ARG A 257 20.65 -25.42 -4.59
N ARG A 258 19.44 -25.51 -5.12
CA ARG A 258 19.16 -25.85 -6.52
C ARG A 258 19.38 -24.68 -7.47
N TYR A 259 19.58 -23.46 -6.96
CA TYR A 259 19.87 -22.31 -7.82
C TYR A 259 21.16 -22.50 -8.64
N ARG A 260 22.16 -23.20 -8.09
CA ARG A 260 23.39 -23.50 -8.82
C ARG A 260 23.12 -24.33 -10.07
N GLU A 261 22.11 -25.21 -10.05
CA GLU A 261 21.74 -26.02 -11.21
C GLU A 261 21.22 -25.14 -12.35
N ALA A 262 20.42 -24.11 -12.06
CA ALA A 262 19.92 -23.18 -13.07
C ALA A 262 21.03 -22.34 -13.71
N VAL A 263 21.99 -21.87 -12.88
CA VAL A 263 23.16 -21.12 -13.37
C VAL A 263 24.04 -22.00 -14.26
N LEU A 264 24.33 -23.23 -13.83
CA LEU A 264 25.12 -24.18 -14.62
C LEU A 264 24.42 -24.58 -15.94
N LEU A 265 23.09 -24.72 -15.93
CA LEU A 265 22.31 -25.03 -17.12
C LEU A 265 22.39 -23.90 -18.17
N ASN A 266 22.36 -22.64 -17.73
CA ASN A 266 22.59 -21.51 -18.63
C ASN A 266 24.01 -21.54 -19.20
N GLN A 267 25.02 -21.75 -18.35
CA GLN A 267 26.42 -21.84 -18.76
C GLN A 267 26.69 -22.97 -19.76
N SER A 268 26.07 -24.15 -19.59
CA SER A 268 26.22 -25.25 -20.55
C SER A 268 25.61 -24.91 -21.90
N LYS A 269 24.41 -24.32 -21.95
CA LYS A 269 23.76 -23.88 -23.20
C LYS A 269 24.58 -22.80 -23.92
N ILE A 270 25.26 -21.93 -23.18
CA ILE A 270 26.18 -20.93 -23.75
C ILE A 270 27.39 -21.62 -24.39
N ASN A 271 28.00 -22.59 -23.71
CA ASN A 271 29.18 -23.31 -24.19
C ASN A 271 28.87 -24.19 -25.42
N ASP A 272 27.69 -24.82 -25.46
CA ASP A 272 27.23 -25.63 -26.58
C ASP A 272 26.91 -24.80 -27.85
N HIS A 273 26.77 -23.48 -27.72
CA HIS A 273 26.39 -22.55 -28.79
C HIS A 273 27.44 -21.47 -29.06
N GLN A 274 28.72 -21.87 -29.09
CA GLN A 274 29.89 -21.02 -29.39
C GLN A 274 29.87 -20.25 -30.74
N SER A 275 28.77 -20.18 -31.49
CA SER A 275 28.75 -19.70 -32.89
C SER A 275 27.63 -18.74 -33.31
N SER A 276 26.89 -18.10 -32.39
CA SER A 276 25.85 -17.13 -32.80
C SER A 276 26.08 -15.74 -32.20
N ILE A 277 26.86 -14.90 -32.89
CA ILE A 277 27.05 -13.45 -32.61
C ILE A 277 25.71 -12.68 -32.55
N VAL A 278 24.63 -13.27 -33.07
CA VAL A 278 23.35 -12.59 -33.33
C VAL A 278 22.51 -12.41 -32.06
N ASN A 279 22.63 -13.27 -31.04
CA ASN A 279 21.83 -13.16 -29.81
C ASN A 279 22.72 -13.28 -28.55
N PRO A 280 22.67 -12.30 -27.62
CA PRO A 280 23.38 -12.42 -26.35
C PRO A 280 22.80 -13.56 -25.50
N PRO A 281 23.61 -14.15 -24.60
CA PRO A 281 23.15 -15.19 -23.69
C PRO A 281 22.10 -14.68 -22.71
N SER A 282 21.24 -15.59 -22.24
CA SER A 282 20.28 -15.29 -21.17
C SER A 282 21.01 -14.94 -19.87
N ILE A 283 20.38 -14.08 -19.07
CA ILE A 283 20.88 -13.63 -17.77
C ILE A 283 20.03 -14.29 -16.68
N ILE A 284 20.67 -14.94 -15.71
CA ILE A 284 20.00 -15.62 -14.60
C ILE A 284 19.99 -14.73 -13.35
N PHE A 285 18.77 -14.43 -12.89
CA PHE A 285 18.52 -13.77 -11.62
C PHE A 285 17.99 -14.75 -10.60
N LEU A 286 18.52 -14.73 -9.37
CA LEU A 286 18.03 -15.60 -8.30
C LEU A 286 17.19 -14.81 -7.30
N ALA A 287 16.01 -15.33 -6.98
CA ALA A 287 15.09 -14.68 -6.05
C ALA A 287 15.50 -14.89 -4.60
N THR A 288 15.65 -13.78 -3.87
CA THR A 288 15.80 -13.78 -2.40
C THR A 288 14.48 -14.18 -1.73
N PRO A 289 14.41 -14.68 -0.49
CA PRO A 289 13.12 -15.02 0.14
C PRO A 289 12.17 -13.80 0.24
N ARG A 290 10.84 -14.01 0.13
CA ARG A 290 9.87 -12.90 0.27
C ARG A 290 9.80 -12.35 1.69
N ILE A 291 9.93 -13.23 2.69
CA ILE A 291 9.99 -12.88 4.10
C ILE A 291 11.30 -13.41 4.67
N MET A 292 11.97 -12.55 5.44
CA MET A 292 13.17 -12.90 6.18
C MET A 292 13.03 -12.51 7.65
N LYS A 293 13.35 -13.44 8.54
CA LYS A 293 13.43 -13.23 9.98
C LYS A 293 14.88 -13.05 10.44
N PRO A 294 15.12 -12.49 11.63
CA PRO A 294 16.44 -12.47 12.25
C PRO A 294 17.07 -13.87 12.27
N GLY A 295 18.34 -13.97 11.86
CA GLY A 295 19.08 -15.23 11.77
C GLY A 295 18.96 -15.98 10.43
N GLU A 296 18.10 -15.54 9.51
CA GLU A 296 17.89 -16.19 8.20
C GLU A 296 18.81 -15.70 7.08
N THR A 297 19.84 -14.90 7.39
CA THR A 297 20.81 -14.38 6.40
C THR A 297 21.62 -15.47 5.71
N GLY A 298 21.67 -16.69 6.29
CA GLY A 298 22.30 -17.85 5.67
C GLY A 298 21.73 -18.20 4.30
N TYR A 299 20.45 -17.91 4.05
CA TYR A 299 19.83 -18.15 2.73
C TYR A 299 20.45 -17.27 1.64
N LEU A 300 20.81 -16.02 1.97
CA LEU A 300 21.42 -15.10 1.01
C LEU A 300 22.82 -15.59 0.59
N LYS A 301 23.60 -16.12 1.54
CA LYS A 301 24.91 -16.72 1.24
C LYS A 301 24.83 -17.93 0.29
N LEU A 302 23.74 -18.70 0.33
CA LEU A 302 23.52 -19.80 -0.60
C LEU A 302 23.27 -19.28 -2.02
N ILE A 303 22.52 -18.18 -2.15
CA ILE A 303 22.27 -17.50 -3.42
C ILE A 303 23.58 -16.98 -4.00
N GLU A 304 24.43 -16.33 -3.20
CA GLU A 304 25.73 -15.83 -3.65
C GLU A 304 26.65 -16.93 -4.16
N ARG A 305 26.70 -18.08 -3.48
CA ARG A 305 27.50 -19.25 -3.88
C ARG A 305 27.03 -19.92 -5.18
N ALA A 306 25.81 -19.63 -5.62
CA ALA A 306 25.34 -20.07 -6.92
C ALA A 306 25.91 -19.20 -8.06
N GLU A 307 26.58 -18.07 -7.74
CA GLU A 307 27.25 -17.16 -8.68
C GLU A 307 26.34 -16.68 -9.81
N PRO A 308 25.18 -16.05 -9.49
CA PRO A 308 24.26 -15.59 -10.51
C PRO A 308 24.74 -14.30 -11.19
N ASP A 309 24.16 -13.99 -12.34
CA ASP A 309 24.38 -12.71 -13.00
C ASP A 309 23.68 -11.55 -12.27
N GLY A 310 22.61 -11.86 -11.54
CA GLY A 310 21.87 -10.89 -10.75
C GLY A 310 20.96 -11.50 -9.68
N ILE A 311 20.33 -10.62 -8.93
CA ILE A 311 19.47 -10.96 -7.79
C ILE A 311 18.13 -10.23 -7.88
N LEU A 312 17.06 -10.97 -7.58
CA LEU A 312 15.71 -10.44 -7.44
C LEU A 312 15.42 -10.22 -5.95
N LEU A 313 15.39 -8.94 -5.55
CA LEU A 313 15.29 -8.48 -4.17
C LEU A 313 13.83 -8.31 -3.77
N ARG A 314 13.36 -9.13 -2.83
CA ARG A 314 11.93 -9.25 -2.49
C ARG A 314 11.54 -8.63 -1.15
N ASN A 315 12.50 -8.16 -0.37
CA ASN A 315 12.27 -7.50 0.91
C ASN A 315 13.40 -6.51 1.25
N LEU A 316 13.15 -5.61 2.21
CA LEU A 316 14.10 -4.56 2.57
C LEU A 316 15.38 -5.08 3.24
N ALA A 317 15.35 -6.23 3.91
CA ALA A 317 16.55 -6.82 4.51
C ALA A 317 17.50 -7.36 3.43
N ALA A 318 16.96 -8.00 2.39
CA ALA A 318 17.74 -8.40 1.21
C ALA A 318 18.26 -7.17 0.46
N LEU A 319 17.44 -6.13 0.32
CA LEU A 319 17.85 -4.87 -0.28
C LEU A 319 19.05 -4.26 0.44
N ASP A 320 18.96 -4.13 1.77
CA ASP A 320 20.05 -3.59 2.58
C ASP A 320 21.31 -4.46 2.53
N TYR A 321 21.15 -5.80 2.50
CA TYR A 321 22.27 -6.74 2.42
C TYR A 321 23.08 -6.62 1.12
N TYR A 322 22.40 -6.35 0.00
CA TYR A 322 23.02 -6.34 -1.33
C TYR A 322 23.29 -4.94 -1.91
N LYS A 323 22.87 -3.86 -1.23
CA LYS A 323 22.96 -2.49 -1.78
C LYS A 323 24.36 -2.12 -2.28
N ASP A 324 25.41 -2.54 -1.56
CA ASP A 324 26.81 -2.20 -1.83
C ASP A 324 27.50 -3.15 -2.83
N ARG A 325 26.81 -4.20 -3.31
CA ARG A 325 27.35 -5.13 -4.32
C ARG A 325 27.23 -4.52 -5.71
N SER A 326 28.35 -4.31 -6.38
CA SER A 326 28.42 -3.74 -7.74
C SER A 326 28.67 -4.80 -8.83
N ASP A 327 29.05 -6.00 -8.44
CA ASP A 327 29.30 -7.15 -9.31
C ASP A 327 28.00 -7.87 -9.76
N LEU A 328 26.89 -7.61 -9.08
CA LEU A 328 25.59 -8.21 -9.36
C LEU A 328 24.60 -7.18 -9.88
N LYS A 329 23.81 -7.56 -10.89
CA LYS A 329 22.60 -6.82 -11.25
C LYS A 329 21.54 -6.98 -10.17
N LYS A 330 20.78 -5.92 -9.88
CA LYS A 330 19.80 -5.86 -8.80
C LYS A 330 18.45 -5.44 -9.33
N VAL A 331 17.46 -6.33 -9.25
CA VAL A 331 16.06 -6.02 -9.57
C VAL A 331 15.25 -6.04 -8.29
N GLY A 332 14.48 -4.99 -8.03
CA GLY A 332 13.49 -4.99 -6.94
C GLY A 332 12.19 -5.64 -7.39
N ASP A 333 11.67 -6.60 -6.65
CA ASP A 333 10.48 -7.36 -7.03
C ASP A 333 9.16 -6.68 -6.61
N PHE A 334 8.03 -7.21 -7.11
CA PHE A 334 6.69 -6.64 -6.86
C PHE A 334 6.38 -6.54 -5.36
N SER A 335 6.96 -7.43 -4.54
CA SER A 335 6.75 -7.49 -3.08
C SER A 335 7.41 -6.35 -2.31
N LEU A 336 8.19 -5.49 -2.97
CA LEU A 336 8.65 -4.22 -2.41
C LEU A 336 7.54 -3.14 -2.43
N ASN A 337 6.37 -3.45 -2.99
CA ASN A 337 5.18 -2.60 -3.02
C ASN A 337 5.44 -1.23 -3.66
N VAL A 338 6.16 -1.23 -4.79
CA VAL A 338 6.40 -0.02 -5.59
C VAL A 338 5.08 0.42 -6.22
N ALA A 339 4.43 1.37 -5.56
CA ALA A 339 3.07 1.81 -5.89
C ALA A 339 2.97 3.29 -6.32
N ASN A 340 4.06 4.04 -6.22
CA ASN A 340 4.11 5.46 -6.57
C ASN A 340 5.56 5.88 -6.92
N PRO A 341 5.74 7.02 -7.61
CA PRO A 341 7.06 7.49 -8.04
C PRO A 341 8.06 7.77 -6.90
N ILE A 342 7.59 8.22 -5.74
CA ILE A 342 8.44 8.54 -4.59
C ILE A 342 9.06 7.25 -4.03
N THR A 343 8.25 6.21 -3.85
CA THR A 343 8.73 4.88 -3.45
C THR A 343 9.69 4.31 -4.49
N ALA A 344 9.39 4.48 -5.78
CA ALA A 344 10.26 4.05 -6.86
C ALA A 344 11.64 4.70 -6.76
N LYS A 345 11.71 6.04 -6.68
CA LYS A 345 12.96 6.81 -6.51
C LYS A 345 13.75 6.35 -5.29
N LEU A 346 13.08 6.29 -4.14
CA LEU A 346 13.70 5.92 -2.87
C LEU A 346 14.37 4.54 -2.94
N LEU A 347 13.67 3.53 -3.47
CA LEU A 347 14.22 2.17 -3.56
C LEU A 347 15.30 2.05 -4.64
N LYS A 348 15.11 2.73 -5.77
CA LYS A 348 16.09 2.80 -6.86
C LYS A 348 17.43 3.30 -6.37
N GLU A 349 17.42 4.43 -5.65
CA GLU A 349 18.60 5.09 -5.11
C GLU A 349 19.20 4.33 -3.91
N ALA A 350 18.36 3.82 -2.99
CA ALA A 350 18.82 3.18 -1.75
C ALA A 350 19.67 1.91 -1.98
N ALA A 351 19.43 1.18 -3.07
CA ALA A 351 20.20 -0.03 -3.40
C ALA A 351 20.81 -0.04 -4.79
N ASN A 352 20.81 1.10 -5.49
CA ASN A 352 21.27 1.22 -6.86
C ASN A 352 20.67 0.11 -7.76
N LEU A 353 19.33 -0.01 -7.73
CA LEU A 353 18.62 -1.07 -8.44
C LEU A 353 18.65 -0.78 -9.95
N ASP A 354 18.78 -1.82 -10.78
CA ASP A 354 18.72 -1.74 -12.24
C ASP A 354 17.29 -1.62 -12.76
N THR A 355 16.31 -2.25 -12.11
CA THR A 355 14.89 -2.21 -12.46
C THR A 355 14.01 -2.53 -11.24
N LEU A 356 12.76 -2.07 -11.25
CA LEU A 356 11.73 -2.29 -10.25
C LEU A 356 10.52 -2.96 -10.89
N THR A 357 10.01 -4.04 -10.30
CA THR A 357 8.74 -4.61 -10.70
C THR A 357 7.59 -3.85 -10.04
N ILE A 358 6.62 -3.40 -10.85
CA ILE A 358 5.45 -2.66 -10.36
C ILE A 358 4.62 -3.54 -9.41
N SER A 359 4.12 -2.97 -8.31
CA SER A 359 3.29 -3.70 -7.34
C SER A 359 2.03 -4.27 -7.98
N TYR A 360 1.62 -5.46 -7.52
CA TYR A 360 0.35 -6.08 -7.91
C TYR A 360 -0.88 -5.40 -7.30
N ASP A 361 -0.70 -4.45 -6.39
CA ASP A 361 -1.81 -3.68 -5.81
C ASP A 361 -2.41 -2.68 -6.79
N LEU A 362 -1.65 -2.26 -7.82
CA LEU A 362 -2.05 -1.22 -8.74
C LEU A 362 -3.00 -1.74 -9.81
N ASN A 363 -4.10 -1.02 -10.01
CA ASN A 363 -4.92 -1.18 -11.20
C ASN A 363 -4.28 -0.48 -12.41
N ILE A 364 -4.82 -0.73 -13.61
CA ILE A 364 -4.26 -0.15 -14.84
C ILE A 364 -4.15 1.39 -14.81
N GLY A 365 -5.15 2.11 -14.28
CA GLY A 365 -5.10 3.57 -14.21
C GLY A 365 -3.93 4.05 -13.35
N GLN A 366 -3.74 3.41 -12.19
CA GLN A 366 -2.61 3.71 -11.30
C GLN A 366 -1.25 3.32 -11.91
N VAL A 367 -1.18 2.25 -12.69
CA VAL A 367 0.03 1.89 -13.45
C VAL A 367 0.37 2.96 -14.47
N LEU A 368 -0.62 3.46 -15.23
CA LEU A 368 -0.41 4.54 -16.20
C LEU A 368 0.02 5.85 -15.50
N ASP A 369 -0.60 6.20 -14.37
CA ASP A 369 -0.21 7.37 -13.58
C ASP A 369 1.23 7.27 -13.05
N LEU A 370 1.64 6.07 -12.59
CA LEU A 370 3.02 5.81 -12.15
C LEU A 370 4.01 5.99 -13.30
N LEU A 371 3.71 5.42 -14.47
CA LEU A 371 4.57 5.48 -15.66
C LEU A 371 4.63 6.89 -16.28
N ALA A 372 3.61 7.73 -16.05
CA ALA A 372 3.62 9.13 -16.46
C ALA A 372 4.46 10.01 -15.52
N ALA A 373 4.65 9.59 -14.26
CA ALA A 373 5.30 10.37 -13.22
C ALA A 373 6.68 9.82 -12.78
N ALA A 374 7.22 8.84 -13.51
CA ALA A 374 8.56 8.29 -13.30
C ALA A 374 9.15 7.73 -14.61
N PRO A 375 10.49 7.63 -14.74
CA PRO A 375 11.10 7.12 -15.97
C PRO A 375 10.68 5.66 -16.26
N PRO A 376 10.04 5.38 -17.41
CA PRO A 376 9.48 4.06 -17.72
C PRO A 376 10.51 2.93 -17.69
N GLU A 377 11.76 3.21 -18.06
CA GLU A 377 12.87 2.25 -18.09
C GLU A 377 13.28 1.74 -16.70
N TRP A 378 12.86 2.43 -15.64
CA TRP A 378 13.03 1.96 -14.27
C TRP A 378 12.17 0.74 -13.96
N PHE A 379 11.10 0.51 -14.73
CA PHE A 379 10.07 -0.45 -14.38
C PHE A 379 10.07 -1.70 -15.26
N GLU A 380 9.57 -2.78 -14.67
CA GLU A 380 9.12 -3.99 -15.31
C GLU A 380 7.69 -4.26 -14.85
N LEU A 381 6.79 -4.67 -15.76
CA LEU A 381 5.42 -5.00 -15.41
C LEU A 381 5.13 -6.48 -15.67
N THR A 382 4.59 -7.17 -14.67
CA THR A 382 4.14 -8.54 -14.85
C THR A 382 2.81 -8.58 -15.59
N LEU A 383 2.80 -9.20 -16.77
CA LEU A 383 1.60 -9.39 -17.59
C LEU A 383 0.88 -10.69 -17.31
N HIS A 384 1.54 -11.69 -16.73
CA HIS A 384 0.97 -13.01 -16.48
C HIS A 384 1.43 -13.55 -15.14
N GLN A 385 0.49 -13.95 -14.28
CA GLN A 385 0.83 -14.52 -12.99
C GLN A 385 -0.35 -15.24 -12.36
N HIS A 386 -0.06 -16.24 -11.55
CA HIS A 386 -0.98 -16.69 -10.51
C HIS A 386 -0.85 -15.78 -9.29
N MET A 387 -1.92 -15.07 -8.92
CA MET A 387 -1.87 -14.11 -7.82
C MET A 387 -1.62 -14.82 -6.49
N PRO A 388 -0.57 -14.46 -5.70
CA PRO A 388 -0.42 -14.98 -4.35
C PRO A 388 -1.56 -14.46 -3.46
N MET A 389 -2.35 -15.37 -2.89
CA MET A 389 -3.53 -15.03 -2.08
C MET A 389 -3.19 -14.92 -0.59
N PHE A 390 -2.52 -15.94 -0.06
CA PHE A 390 -2.16 -16.01 1.36
C PHE A 390 -0.71 -16.41 1.49
N HIS A 391 -0.02 -15.78 2.43
CA HIS A 391 1.30 -16.19 2.89
C HIS A 391 1.22 -16.50 4.38
N MET A 392 1.70 -17.68 4.79
CA MET A 392 1.45 -18.25 6.11
C MET A 392 2.74 -18.79 6.71
N GLU A 393 3.00 -18.46 7.99
CA GLU A 393 4.11 -19.08 8.75
C GLU A 393 3.79 -20.54 9.12
N HIS A 394 2.50 -20.89 9.21
CA HIS A 394 2.07 -22.24 9.49
C HIS A 394 2.32 -23.16 8.28
N CYS A 395 3.18 -24.16 8.46
CA CYS A 395 3.51 -25.14 7.43
C CYS A 395 2.45 -26.25 7.34
N VAL A 396 1.47 -26.07 6.46
CA VAL A 396 0.40 -27.03 6.16
C VAL A 396 0.96 -28.39 5.73
N PHE A 397 2.07 -28.40 5.00
CA PHE A 397 2.73 -29.65 4.59
C PHE A 397 3.21 -30.46 5.80
N CYS A 398 3.89 -29.82 6.76
CA CYS A 398 4.34 -30.49 7.97
C CYS A 398 3.14 -30.99 8.79
N THR A 399 2.13 -30.15 8.97
CA THR A 399 1.00 -30.46 9.85
C THR A 399 0.11 -31.59 9.34
N PHE A 400 -0.09 -31.70 8.03
CA PHE A 400 -1.06 -32.65 7.47
C PHE A 400 -0.43 -33.81 6.69
N LEU A 401 0.82 -33.70 6.28
CA LEU A 401 1.51 -34.72 5.46
C LEU A 401 2.76 -35.30 6.14
N SER A 402 2.97 -35.01 7.43
CA SER A 402 4.06 -35.58 8.22
C SER A 402 3.59 -36.00 9.60
N SER A 403 4.34 -36.92 10.22
CA SER A 403 4.25 -37.22 11.65
C SER A 403 5.12 -36.30 12.52
N GLY A 404 6.02 -35.51 11.90
CA GLY A 404 6.85 -34.53 12.58
C GLY A 404 6.09 -33.24 12.94
N THR A 405 6.65 -32.47 13.86
CA THR A 405 6.02 -31.22 14.35
C THR A 405 6.82 -29.96 14.02
N THR A 406 8.03 -30.11 13.48
CA THR A 406 8.95 -29.01 13.17
C THR A 406 9.63 -29.22 11.82
N TRP A 407 10.33 -28.20 11.32
CA TRP A 407 11.14 -28.31 10.10
C TRP A 407 12.28 -29.32 10.19
N LYS A 408 12.69 -29.72 11.42
CA LYS A 408 13.81 -30.63 11.65
C LYS A 408 13.42 -32.10 11.49
N ASP A 409 12.16 -32.43 11.76
CA ASP A 409 11.63 -33.80 11.83
C ASP A 409 10.47 -34.05 10.86
N CYS A 410 10.05 -33.05 10.08
CA CYS A 410 8.92 -33.21 9.15
C CYS A 410 9.20 -34.12 7.95
N GLY A 411 10.46 -34.43 7.64
CA GLY A 411 10.82 -35.23 6.46
C GLY A 411 10.59 -34.52 5.11
N ARG A 412 10.32 -33.21 5.13
CA ARG A 412 10.15 -32.33 3.96
C ARG A 412 9.15 -32.82 2.89
N PRO A 413 7.89 -33.12 3.27
CA PRO A 413 6.87 -33.56 2.32
C PRO A 413 6.59 -32.53 1.21
N CYS A 414 6.87 -31.25 1.45
CA CYS A 414 6.77 -30.19 0.45
C CYS A 414 7.67 -30.40 -0.78
N GLU A 415 8.82 -31.06 -0.63
CA GLU A 415 9.75 -31.29 -1.75
C GLU A 415 9.31 -32.42 -2.69
N SER A 416 8.40 -33.30 -2.22
CA SER A 416 7.95 -34.49 -2.96
C SER A 416 6.46 -34.47 -3.34
N HIS A 417 5.65 -33.63 -2.70
CA HIS A 417 4.21 -33.58 -2.90
C HIS A 417 3.77 -32.30 -3.58
N VAL A 418 2.89 -32.46 -4.56
CA VAL A 418 2.20 -31.36 -5.21
C VAL A 418 0.85 -31.15 -4.52
N VAL A 419 0.72 -30.12 -3.67
CA VAL A 419 -0.50 -29.83 -2.90
C VAL A 419 -1.35 -28.75 -3.55
N HIS A 420 -2.66 -28.97 -3.56
CA HIS A 420 -3.68 -27.99 -3.92
C HIS A 420 -4.75 -27.92 -2.84
N LEU A 421 -5.20 -26.70 -2.50
CA LEU A 421 -6.36 -26.48 -1.65
C LEU A 421 -7.59 -26.22 -2.51
N ARG A 422 -8.68 -26.94 -2.23
CA ARG A 422 -9.96 -26.77 -2.93
C ARG A 422 -10.82 -25.73 -2.22
N ASP A 423 -11.31 -24.74 -2.94
CA ASP A 423 -12.22 -23.74 -2.39
C ASP A 423 -13.70 -24.21 -2.42
N ARG A 424 -14.61 -23.34 -1.96
CA ARG A 424 -16.05 -23.63 -1.90
C ARG A 424 -16.72 -23.82 -3.27
N VAL A 425 -16.16 -23.27 -4.34
CA VAL A 425 -16.68 -23.44 -5.72
C VAL A 425 -15.98 -24.58 -6.47
N GLY A 426 -15.02 -25.24 -5.80
CA GLY A 426 -14.28 -26.38 -6.32
C GLY A 426 -13.02 -26.02 -7.11
N GLN A 427 -12.62 -24.75 -7.12
CA GLN A 427 -11.36 -24.33 -7.72
C GLN A 427 -10.18 -24.84 -6.88
N LEU A 428 -9.14 -25.32 -7.56
CA LEU A 428 -7.92 -25.82 -6.93
C LEU A 428 -6.85 -24.73 -6.91
N HIS A 429 -6.33 -24.42 -5.73
CA HIS A 429 -5.34 -23.38 -5.48
C HIS A 429 -4.01 -24.02 -5.08
N ARG A 430 -2.95 -23.68 -5.80
CA ARG A 430 -1.63 -24.26 -5.59
C ARG A 430 -1.01 -23.77 -4.28
N LEU A 431 -0.57 -24.70 -3.44
CA LEU A 431 0.19 -24.40 -2.24
C LEU A 431 1.66 -24.73 -2.47
N THR A 432 2.55 -23.80 -2.14
CA THR A 432 4.02 -23.96 -2.24
C THR A 432 4.65 -23.64 -0.90
N ALA A 433 5.82 -24.21 -0.62
CA ALA A 433 6.60 -23.90 0.57
C ALA A 433 7.90 -23.19 0.18
N ASP A 434 8.27 -22.14 0.90
CA ASP A 434 9.60 -21.54 0.73
C ASP A 434 10.66 -22.21 1.62
N VAL A 435 11.91 -21.76 1.48
CA VAL A 435 13.06 -22.26 2.25
C VAL A 435 12.91 -22.10 3.77
N GLY A 436 12.07 -21.17 4.21
CA GLY A 436 11.73 -20.93 5.62
C GLY A 436 10.54 -21.78 6.10
N CYS A 437 10.08 -22.76 5.31
CA CYS A 437 8.86 -23.53 5.54
C CYS A 437 7.57 -22.70 5.58
N ARG A 438 7.59 -21.46 5.06
CA ARG A 438 6.39 -20.62 4.96
C ARG A 438 5.62 -21.02 3.73
N ASN A 439 4.30 -21.00 3.80
CA ASN A 439 3.47 -21.43 2.69
C ASN A 439 2.84 -20.27 1.96
N THR A 440 2.90 -20.31 0.63
CA THR A 440 2.17 -19.39 -0.24
C THR A 440 1.08 -20.15 -0.98
N LEU A 441 -0.17 -19.72 -0.80
CA LEU A 441 -1.30 -20.20 -1.58
C LEU A 441 -1.52 -19.27 -2.77
N PHE A 442 -1.38 -19.81 -3.98
CA PHE A 442 -1.60 -19.10 -5.23
C PHE A 442 -3.03 -19.31 -5.75
N ASN A 443 -3.57 -18.29 -6.40
CA ASN A 443 -4.85 -18.41 -7.08
C ASN A 443 -4.78 -19.52 -8.13
N GLY A 444 -5.78 -20.43 -8.16
CA GLY A 444 -5.82 -21.53 -9.12
C GLY A 444 -5.90 -21.13 -10.58
N ARG A 445 -6.26 -19.87 -10.86
CA ARG A 445 -6.32 -19.31 -12.21
C ARG A 445 -5.28 -18.21 -12.35
N ALA A 446 -4.47 -18.29 -13.40
CA ALA A 446 -3.60 -17.21 -13.81
C ALA A 446 -4.42 -15.96 -14.14
N GLN A 447 -3.83 -14.80 -13.94
CA GLN A 447 -4.33 -13.51 -14.41
C GLN A 447 -3.46 -13.02 -15.56
N THR A 448 -4.04 -12.27 -16.49
CA THR A 448 -3.29 -11.59 -17.53
C THR A 448 -3.72 -10.14 -17.74
N GLY A 449 -2.72 -9.26 -17.88
CA GLY A 449 -2.86 -7.87 -18.28
C GLY A 449 -2.70 -7.64 -19.79
N ALA A 450 -2.66 -8.70 -20.61
CA ALA A 450 -2.32 -8.61 -22.04
C ALA A 450 -3.21 -7.63 -22.83
N ARG A 451 -4.48 -7.43 -22.46
CA ARG A 451 -5.35 -6.44 -23.13
C ARG A 451 -4.76 -5.04 -23.11
N PHE A 452 -4.12 -4.65 -22.01
CA PHE A 452 -3.59 -3.31 -21.81
C PHE A 452 -2.20 -3.13 -22.40
N TYR A 453 -1.62 -4.17 -23.02
CA TYR A 453 -0.25 -4.15 -23.52
C TYR A 453 0.01 -2.93 -24.43
N GLN A 454 -0.89 -2.64 -25.37
CA GLN A 454 -0.74 -1.51 -26.28
C GLN A 454 -0.78 -0.16 -25.54
N ASP A 455 -1.73 0.02 -24.62
CA ASP A 455 -1.85 1.24 -23.81
C ASP A 455 -0.58 1.48 -22.99
N ILE A 456 -0.07 0.43 -22.33
CA ILE A 456 1.17 0.49 -21.55
C ILE A 456 2.39 0.78 -22.43
N ARG A 457 2.44 0.25 -23.66
CA ARG A 457 3.52 0.54 -24.60
C ARG A 457 3.58 2.01 -25.00
N THR A 458 2.44 2.71 -25.03
CA THR A 458 2.40 4.15 -25.33
C THR A 458 3.12 4.99 -24.27
N THR A 459 3.26 4.50 -23.03
CA THR A 459 3.98 5.20 -21.96
C THR A 459 5.50 5.04 -22.06
N GLY A 460 6.02 4.26 -23.01
CA GLY A 460 7.44 3.97 -23.15
C GLY A 460 7.91 2.69 -22.44
N LEU A 461 7.10 2.08 -21.56
CA LEU A 461 7.50 0.88 -20.82
C LEU A 461 7.82 -0.28 -21.77
N SER A 462 9.01 -0.88 -21.66
CA SER A 462 9.46 -1.94 -22.56
C SER A 462 9.75 -3.28 -21.90
N LYS A 463 9.78 -3.37 -20.56
CA LYS A 463 10.12 -4.60 -19.85
C LYS A 463 8.85 -5.25 -19.30
N PHE A 464 8.58 -6.47 -19.72
CA PHE A 464 7.40 -7.24 -19.32
C PHE A 464 7.80 -8.59 -18.77
N ARG A 465 7.12 -9.03 -17.71
CA ARG A 465 7.37 -10.31 -17.05
C ARG A 465 6.20 -11.27 -17.21
N VAL A 466 6.51 -12.55 -17.38
CA VAL A 466 5.59 -13.68 -17.21
C VAL A 466 6.06 -14.52 -16.04
N GLU A 467 5.20 -14.80 -15.07
CA GLU A 467 5.50 -15.72 -13.96
C GLU A 467 4.82 -17.06 -14.16
N LEU A 468 5.62 -18.12 -14.27
CA LEU A 468 5.16 -19.51 -14.34
C LEU A 468 5.02 -20.09 -12.93
N LEU A 469 3.99 -20.89 -12.70
CA LEU A 469 3.74 -21.60 -11.44
C LEU A 469 3.73 -23.11 -11.65
N ASP A 470 2.64 -23.63 -12.21
CA ASP A 470 2.38 -25.08 -12.34
C ASP A 470 2.44 -25.56 -13.79
N GLU A 471 2.78 -24.69 -14.72
CA GLU A 471 2.95 -25.06 -16.12
C GLU A 471 4.02 -26.15 -16.24
N ASP A 472 3.62 -27.26 -16.85
CA ASP A 472 4.51 -28.32 -17.32
C ASP A 472 5.35 -27.83 -18.51
N ASP A 473 6.28 -28.64 -18.99
CA ASP A 473 7.26 -28.25 -20.02
C ASP A 473 6.57 -27.68 -21.28
N LEU A 474 5.51 -28.35 -21.76
CA LEU A 474 4.73 -27.90 -22.91
C LEU A 474 3.91 -26.65 -22.61
N GLY A 475 3.32 -26.56 -21.40
CA GLY A 475 2.60 -25.40 -20.92
C GLY A 475 3.51 -24.16 -20.84
N ALA A 476 4.70 -24.31 -20.27
CA ALA A 476 5.69 -23.25 -20.14
C ALA A 476 6.12 -22.73 -21.53
N LEU A 477 6.46 -23.63 -22.45
CA LEU A 477 6.80 -23.29 -23.83
C LEU A 477 5.66 -22.55 -24.53
N ARG A 478 4.41 -23.03 -24.38
CA ARG A 478 3.22 -22.41 -24.98
C ARG A 478 2.98 -21.02 -24.41
N THR A 479 3.03 -20.85 -23.10
CA THR A 479 2.83 -19.57 -22.43
C THR A 479 3.89 -18.57 -22.86
N ILE A 480 5.18 -18.93 -22.80
CA ILE A 480 6.29 -18.05 -23.20
C ILE A 480 6.14 -17.65 -24.67
N THR A 481 5.90 -18.60 -25.57
CA THR A 481 5.73 -18.32 -27.01
C THR A 481 4.56 -17.37 -27.25
N SER A 482 3.43 -17.56 -26.56
CA SER A 482 2.25 -16.71 -26.71
C SER A 482 2.56 -15.24 -26.34
N TYR A 483 3.30 -14.99 -25.26
CA TYR A 483 3.70 -13.64 -24.89
C TYR A 483 4.79 -13.07 -25.80
N GLN A 484 5.73 -13.88 -26.29
CA GLN A 484 6.69 -13.44 -27.32
C GLN A 484 5.96 -13.01 -28.60
N ASP A 485 4.95 -13.76 -29.03
CA ASP A 485 4.13 -13.42 -30.20
C ASP A 485 3.29 -12.16 -29.95
N LEU A 486 2.79 -11.94 -28.72
CA LEU A 486 2.10 -10.69 -28.36
C LEU A 486 3.06 -9.50 -28.48
N LEU A 487 4.25 -9.61 -27.88
CA LEU A 487 5.25 -8.56 -27.90
C LEU A 487 5.75 -8.26 -29.31
N ALA A 488 5.80 -9.27 -30.18
CA ALA A 488 6.17 -9.16 -31.59
C ALA A 488 4.99 -8.71 -32.50
N GLY A 489 3.79 -8.52 -31.96
CA GLY A 489 2.60 -8.12 -32.74
C GLY A 489 2.06 -9.21 -33.67
N LYS A 490 2.38 -10.48 -33.43
CA LYS A 490 1.93 -11.63 -34.22
C LYS A 490 0.59 -12.22 -33.74
N THR A 491 0.18 -11.88 -32.52
CA THR A 491 -1.11 -12.27 -31.93
C THR A 491 -1.71 -11.08 -31.18
N ASP A 492 -3.01 -11.12 -30.92
CA ASP A 492 -3.69 -10.18 -30.05
C ASP A 492 -3.95 -10.76 -28.64
N ALA A 493 -4.43 -9.91 -27.73
CA ALA A 493 -4.69 -10.26 -26.35
C ALA A 493 -5.82 -11.30 -26.19
N LEU A 494 -6.83 -11.28 -27.07
CA LEU A 494 -7.95 -12.21 -27.03
C LEU A 494 -7.50 -13.63 -27.37
N THR A 495 -6.75 -13.76 -28.47
CA THR A 495 -6.17 -15.04 -28.91
C THR A 495 -5.17 -15.56 -27.87
N LEU A 496 -4.40 -14.66 -27.25
CA LEU A 496 -3.49 -15.03 -26.16
C LEU A 496 -4.24 -15.59 -24.95
N LEU A 497 -5.35 -14.94 -24.55
CA LEU A 497 -6.15 -15.34 -23.40
C LEU A 497 -6.65 -16.78 -23.54
N ASP A 498 -7.12 -17.14 -24.74
CA ASP A 498 -7.59 -18.50 -25.06
C ASP A 498 -6.45 -19.54 -24.99
N ASN A 499 -5.25 -19.17 -25.46
CA ASN A 499 -4.08 -20.06 -25.49
C ASN A 499 -3.51 -20.35 -24.09
N VAL A 500 -3.53 -19.36 -23.20
CA VAL A 500 -2.97 -19.47 -21.84
C VAL A 500 -4.04 -19.82 -20.78
N LYS A 501 -5.33 -19.79 -21.14
CA LYS A 501 -6.46 -20.09 -20.25
C LYS A 501 -6.45 -19.29 -18.94
N ALA A 502 -6.05 -18.02 -19.02
CA ALA A 502 -5.98 -17.11 -17.88
C ALA A 502 -7.30 -16.31 -17.71
N PHE A 503 -7.43 -15.63 -16.57
CA PHE A 503 -8.45 -14.62 -16.32
C PHE A 503 -7.91 -13.24 -16.70
N GLU A 504 -8.71 -12.44 -17.39
CA GLU A 504 -8.28 -11.11 -17.79
C GLU A 504 -8.41 -10.13 -16.61
N LYS A 505 -7.26 -9.67 -16.09
CA LYS A 505 -7.17 -8.72 -14.97
C LYS A 505 -5.73 -8.25 -14.78
N LEU A 506 -5.53 -6.94 -14.57
CA LEU A 506 -4.26 -6.38 -14.10
C LEU A 506 -4.40 -5.81 -12.69
N GLY A 507 -3.61 -6.33 -11.75
CA GLY A 507 -3.61 -5.92 -10.35
C GLY A 507 -4.73 -6.54 -9.50
N VAL A 508 -4.79 -6.16 -8.23
CA VAL A 508 -5.78 -6.70 -7.27
C VAL A 508 -7.16 -6.08 -7.47
N THR A 509 -7.24 -4.83 -7.91
CA THR A 509 -8.49 -4.06 -8.01
C THR A 509 -8.85 -3.77 -9.48
N GLU A 510 -10.00 -4.24 -9.94
CA GLU A 510 -10.67 -3.73 -11.15
C GLU A 510 -12.14 -3.52 -10.77
N GLY A 511 -12.53 -2.25 -10.55
CA GLY A 511 -13.82 -1.83 -9.95
C GLY A 511 -13.81 -1.92 -8.41
N THR A 512 -14.26 -0.95 -7.60
CA THR A 512 -15.51 -0.17 -7.60
C THR A 512 -15.35 1.24 -6.96
N LEU A 513 -14.23 1.94 -7.16
CA LEU A 513 -14.13 3.35 -6.79
C LEU A 513 -14.22 4.20 -8.06
N ARG A 514 -15.46 4.56 -8.41
CA ARG A 514 -15.77 5.71 -9.28
C ARG A 514 -16.08 6.91 -8.39
#